data_AF-A0A6P0TPQ0-F1
#
_entry.id   AF-A0A6P0TPQ0-F1
#
_cell.length_a   1.000
_cell.length_b   1.000
_cell.length_c   1.000
_cell.angle_alpha   90.00
_cell.angle_beta   90.00
_cell.angle_gamma   90.00
#
_symmetry.space_group_name_H-M   'P 1'
#
loop_
_entity.id
_entity.type
_entity.pdbx_description
1 polymer ?
#
loop_
_entity_poly.entity_id
_entity_poly.type
_entity_poly.pdbx_seq_one_letter_code
_entity_poly.pdbx_strand_id
1 'polypeptide(L)'
;MDSYLDKIRAVCDGSNEDRELYELIENFCRQPENRRGIAFIPLLKKIQGLKGLKQSKHRDFGMILQDVLVKVYQQIASDFEPQEQSKSLQSSLVTWINRKLGLEYRERDLWKQPKPKPLSLDVLFNSDNDSKNTLGDSLSSSEPDPMEQAIQEEERQKQEQKFKKLYALPDHPPKYPQCTIGAIAQRLSRNNTWKQIQAEFATPPGYQLRNWFYRQYEKIRRSLEEV
;
A
#
# COMPACT_ATOMS: atom_id res chain seq x y z
N MET A 1 4.66 -26.74 17.73
CA MET A 1 5.43 -25.72 18.47
C MET A 1 6.87 -26.18 18.70
N ASP A 2 7.11 -27.45 19.02
CA ASP A 2 8.47 -27.96 19.22
C ASP A 2 9.34 -27.87 17.95
N SER A 3 8.81 -28.29 16.79
CA SER A 3 9.50 -28.12 15.50
C SER A 3 9.83 -26.66 15.14
N TYR A 4 9.11 -25.68 15.70
CA TYR A 4 9.40 -24.26 15.51
C TYR A 4 10.54 -23.80 16.42
N LEU A 5 10.50 -24.19 17.70
CA LEU A 5 11.56 -23.90 18.66
C LEU A 5 12.88 -24.58 18.27
N ASP A 6 12.84 -25.77 17.67
CA ASP A 6 14.02 -26.46 17.15
C ASP A 6 14.72 -25.64 16.06
N LYS A 7 13.96 -24.97 15.17
CA LYS A 7 14.53 -24.08 14.15
C LYS A 7 15.21 -22.87 14.78
N ILE A 8 14.64 -22.30 15.83
CA ILE A 8 15.25 -21.18 16.57
C ILE A 8 16.53 -21.64 17.26
N ARG A 9 16.49 -22.81 17.91
CA ARG A 9 17.64 -23.40 18.59
C ARG A 9 18.80 -23.70 17.65
N ALA A 10 18.51 -24.11 16.41
CA ALA A 10 19.52 -24.42 15.40
C ALA A 10 20.39 -23.22 14.99
N VAL A 11 19.91 -21.99 15.22
CA VAL A 11 20.59 -20.74 14.85
C VAL A 11 21.34 -20.10 16.03
N CYS A 12 21.25 -20.68 17.23
CA CYS A 12 22.04 -20.24 18.38
C CYS A 12 23.53 -20.52 18.16
N ASP A 13 24.38 -19.50 18.36
CA ASP A 13 25.83 -19.62 18.19
C ASP A 13 26.54 -20.30 19.38
N GLY A 14 25.78 -20.67 20.41
CA GLY A 14 26.28 -21.31 21.63
C GLY A 14 26.75 -20.33 22.70
N SER A 15 26.73 -19.02 22.45
CA SER A 15 27.01 -17.99 23.45
C SER A 15 25.95 -18.00 24.56
N ASN A 16 26.34 -17.56 25.77
CA ASN A 16 25.40 -17.41 26.88
C ASN A 16 24.27 -16.44 26.53
N GLU A 17 24.56 -15.41 25.73
CA GLU A 17 23.59 -14.39 25.38
C GLU A 17 22.53 -14.90 24.39
N ASP A 18 22.91 -15.74 23.43
CA ASP A 18 21.96 -16.43 22.53
C ASP A 18 21.14 -17.47 23.28
N ARG A 19 21.74 -18.20 24.23
CA ARG A 19 21.02 -19.16 25.08
C ARG A 19 19.97 -18.48 25.95
N GLU A 20 20.33 -17.40 26.63
CA GLU A 20 19.37 -16.61 27.41
C GLU A 20 18.24 -16.06 26.53
N LEU A 21 18.56 -15.58 25.34
CA LEU A 21 17.55 -15.08 24.40
C LEU A 21 16.61 -16.21 23.95
N TYR A 22 17.16 -17.38 23.63
CA TYR A 22 16.39 -18.56 23.27
C TYR A 22 15.45 -18.99 24.41
N GLU A 23 15.94 -19.09 25.64
CA GLU A 23 15.14 -19.47 26.81
C GLU A 23 13.96 -18.51 27.04
N LEU A 24 14.18 -17.20 26.85
CA LEU A 24 13.13 -16.19 26.95
C LEU A 24 12.08 -16.33 25.83
N ILE A 25 12.51 -16.63 24.61
CA ILE A 25 11.61 -16.88 23.47
C ILE A 25 10.83 -18.17 23.70
N GLU A 26 11.49 -19.25 24.13
CA GLU A 26 10.87 -20.54 24.44
C GLU A 26 9.82 -20.39 25.54
N ASN A 27 10.17 -19.73 26.64
CA ASN A 27 9.24 -19.45 27.73
C ASN A 27 8.04 -18.65 27.22
N PHE A 28 8.26 -17.59 26.45
CA PHE A 28 7.17 -16.79 25.87
C PHE A 28 6.24 -17.62 24.97
N CYS A 29 6.82 -18.44 24.08
CA CYS A 29 6.06 -19.26 23.14
C CYS A 29 5.20 -20.31 23.85
N ARG A 30 5.72 -20.90 24.94
CA ARG A 30 5.02 -21.93 25.72
C ARG A 30 3.95 -21.39 26.66
N GLN A 31 3.94 -20.09 26.96
CA GLN A 31 2.90 -19.51 27.79
C GLN A 31 1.54 -19.45 27.06
N PRO A 32 0.43 -19.72 27.77
CA PRO A 32 -0.92 -19.42 27.27
C PRO A 32 -1.11 -17.90 27.13
N GLU A 33 -2.00 -17.46 26.23
CA GLU A 33 -2.18 -16.04 25.87
C GLU A 33 -2.37 -15.11 27.08
N ASN A 34 -3.11 -15.56 28.10
CA ASN A 34 -3.36 -14.80 29.33
C ASN A 34 -2.11 -14.58 30.21
N ARG A 35 -1.02 -15.34 29.99
CA ARG A 35 0.27 -15.21 30.70
C ARG A 35 1.40 -14.72 29.82
N ARG A 36 1.20 -14.61 28.51
CA ARG A 36 2.21 -14.12 27.55
C ARG A 36 2.69 -12.71 27.88
N GLY A 37 1.81 -11.83 28.36
CA GLY A 37 2.20 -10.47 28.77
C GLY A 37 3.31 -10.48 29.83
N ILE A 38 3.22 -11.35 30.84
CA ILE A 38 4.21 -11.47 31.91
C ILE A 38 5.53 -12.04 31.37
N ALA A 39 5.46 -13.09 30.55
CA ALA A 39 6.65 -13.69 29.94
C ALA A 39 7.32 -12.78 28.91
N PHE A 40 6.57 -11.84 28.32
CA PHE A 40 7.14 -10.89 27.36
C PHE A 40 7.99 -9.82 28.01
N ILE A 41 7.73 -9.41 29.26
CA ILE A 41 8.50 -8.36 29.94
C ILE A 41 10.01 -8.62 29.95
N PRO A 42 10.51 -9.80 30.38
CA PRO A 42 11.95 -10.07 30.35
C PRO A 42 12.50 -10.18 28.92
N LEU A 43 11.73 -10.77 28.00
CA LEU A 43 12.10 -10.85 26.58
C LEU A 43 12.23 -9.46 25.94
N LEU A 44 11.28 -8.57 26.21
CA LEU A 44 11.25 -7.19 25.75
C LEU A 44 12.49 -6.43 26.20
N LYS A 45 12.86 -6.55 27.48
CA LYS A 45 14.10 -5.95 28.02
C LYS A 45 15.33 -6.45 27.28
N LYS A 46 15.41 -7.76 27.01
CA LYS A 46 16.53 -8.34 26.25
C LYS A 46 16.56 -7.82 24.81
N ILE A 47 15.41 -7.75 24.14
CA ILE A 47 15.27 -7.24 22.76
C ILE A 47 15.69 -5.76 22.66
N GLN A 48 15.24 -4.92 23.59
CA GLN A 48 15.60 -3.50 23.62
C GLN A 48 17.10 -3.29 23.86
N GLY A 49 17.76 -4.24 24.53
CA GLY A 49 19.21 -4.23 24.76
C GLY A 49 20.06 -4.81 23.63
N LEU A 50 19.46 -5.32 22.55
CA LEU A 50 20.22 -5.93 21.44
C LEU A 50 21.03 -4.90 20.67
N LYS A 51 22.33 -5.19 20.50
CA LYS A 51 23.20 -4.39 19.65
C LYS A 51 22.75 -4.51 18.19
N GLY A 52 22.60 -3.37 17.52
CA GLY A 52 22.20 -3.30 16.12
C GLY A 52 20.71 -3.10 15.89
N LEU A 53 19.88 -3.12 16.93
CA LEU A 53 18.51 -2.61 16.82
C LEU A 53 18.56 -1.12 16.44
N LYS A 54 17.77 -0.71 15.45
CA LYS A 54 17.78 0.69 15.00
C LYS A 54 17.42 1.64 16.14
N GLN A 55 18.14 2.75 16.20
CA GLN A 55 17.90 3.84 17.14
C GLN A 55 17.85 5.15 16.35
N SER A 56 16.99 6.07 16.78
CA SER A 56 16.86 7.38 16.16
C SER A 56 16.63 8.45 17.21
N LYS A 57 17.07 9.67 16.90
CA LYS A 57 16.83 10.88 17.72
C LYS A 57 15.52 11.59 17.34
N HIS A 58 14.80 11.08 16.34
CA HIS A 58 13.54 11.69 15.91
C HIS A 58 12.50 11.61 17.05
N ARG A 59 11.74 12.71 17.26
CA ARG A 59 10.74 12.82 18.35
C ARG A 59 9.75 11.65 18.35
N ASP A 60 9.28 11.29 17.17
CA ASP A 60 8.24 10.26 17.00
C ASP A 60 8.79 8.83 16.92
N PHE A 61 10.12 8.65 17.03
CA PHE A 61 10.74 7.33 16.94
C PHE A 61 10.27 6.38 18.05
N GLY A 62 10.03 6.91 19.26
CA GLY A 62 9.53 6.12 20.39
C GLY A 62 8.20 5.43 20.08
N MET A 63 7.29 6.10 19.36
CA MET A 63 6.01 5.52 18.97
C MET A 63 6.19 4.40 17.94
N ILE A 64 7.05 4.60 16.95
CA ILE A 64 7.37 3.57 15.95
C ILE A 64 8.01 2.34 16.59
N LEU A 65 8.92 2.55 17.54
CA LEU A 65 9.55 1.45 18.27
C LEU A 65 8.49 0.66 19.05
N GLN A 66 7.58 1.34 19.75
CA GLN A 66 6.49 0.70 20.47
C GLN A 66 5.58 -0.12 19.53
N ASP A 67 5.17 0.44 18.39
CA ASP A 67 4.37 -0.26 17.38
C ASP A 67 5.06 -1.54 16.88
N VAL A 68 6.36 -1.46 16.62
CA VAL A 68 7.14 -2.61 16.18
C VAL A 68 7.24 -3.66 17.28
N LEU A 69 7.42 -3.26 18.54
CA LEU A 69 7.48 -4.19 19.67
C LEU A 69 6.12 -4.86 19.94
N VAL A 70 5.00 -4.20 19.66
CA VAL A 70 3.67 -4.84 19.66
C VAL A 70 3.59 -5.92 18.59
N LYS A 71 4.13 -5.67 17.38
CA LYS A 71 4.21 -6.71 16.34
C LYS A 71 5.10 -7.87 16.77
N VAL A 72 6.23 -7.60 17.43
CA VAL A 72 7.07 -8.66 18.01
C VAL A 72 6.24 -9.52 18.97
N TYR A 73 5.52 -8.91 19.91
CA TYR A 73 4.65 -9.64 20.84
C TYR A 73 3.65 -10.55 20.13
N GLN A 74 3.02 -10.06 19.05
CA GLN A 74 2.01 -10.81 18.31
C GLN A 74 2.59 -11.93 17.44
N GLN A 75 3.78 -11.73 16.88
CA GLN A 75 4.28 -12.53 15.75
C GLN A 75 5.49 -13.41 16.10
N ILE A 76 6.20 -13.16 17.21
CA ILE A 76 7.44 -13.91 17.53
C ILE A 76 7.21 -15.40 17.79
N ALA A 77 5.98 -15.82 18.12
CA ALA A 77 5.66 -17.23 18.35
C ALA A 77 5.22 -17.98 17.09
N SER A 78 4.94 -17.29 15.98
CA SER A 78 4.38 -17.88 14.75
C SER A 78 5.15 -17.52 13.48
N ASP A 79 5.63 -16.28 13.35
CA ASP A 79 6.10 -15.70 12.07
C ASP A 79 7.60 -15.35 12.08
N PHE A 80 8.26 -15.51 13.24
CA PHE A 80 9.70 -15.33 13.35
C PHE A 80 10.43 -16.54 12.77
N GLU A 81 10.96 -16.36 11.57
CA GLU A 81 11.78 -17.37 10.90
C GLU A 81 13.24 -16.99 11.06
N PRO A 82 14.00 -17.75 11.87
CA PRO A 82 15.42 -17.47 12.06
C PRO A 82 16.16 -17.72 10.75
N GLN A 83 17.04 -16.79 10.36
CA GLN A 83 17.81 -16.92 9.13
C GLN A 83 18.92 -17.93 9.33
N GLU A 84 18.90 -19.04 8.58
CA GLU A 84 19.94 -20.08 8.64
C GLU A 84 21.36 -19.54 8.37
N GLN A 85 21.45 -18.44 7.61
CA GLN A 85 22.72 -17.78 7.25
C GLN A 85 23.17 -16.75 8.29
N SER A 86 22.38 -16.49 9.33
CA SER A 86 22.75 -15.55 10.38
C SER A 86 23.80 -16.17 11.31
N LYS A 87 24.71 -15.33 11.79
CA LYS A 87 25.82 -15.78 12.65
C LYS A 87 25.37 -16.12 14.08
N SER A 88 24.20 -15.63 14.50
CA SER A 88 23.65 -15.80 15.85
C SER A 88 22.15 -15.53 15.86
N LEU A 89 21.46 -16.05 16.87
CA LEU A 89 20.03 -15.82 17.09
C LEU A 89 19.74 -14.33 17.29
N GLN A 90 20.59 -13.63 18.04
CA GLN A 90 20.50 -12.18 18.19
C GLN A 90 20.53 -11.45 16.85
N SER A 91 21.47 -11.80 15.98
CA SER A 91 21.62 -11.16 14.66
C SER A 91 20.41 -11.42 13.78
N SER A 92 19.88 -12.65 13.81
CA SER A 92 18.64 -13.00 13.11
C SER A 92 17.46 -12.17 13.62
N LEU A 93 17.30 -12.06 14.93
CA LEU A 93 16.19 -11.33 15.54
C LEU A 93 16.26 -9.84 15.24
N VAL A 94 17.46 -9.23 15.34
CA VAL A 94 17.68 -7.83 14.96
C VAL A 94 17.34 -7.60 13.49
N THR A 95 17.77 -8.51 12.60
CA THR A 95 17.46 -8.41 11.16
C THR A 95 15.97 -8.50 10.91
N TRP A 96 15.28 -9.43 11.58
CA TRP A 96 13.84 -9.58 11.50
C TRP A 96 13.09 -8.32 11.97
N ILE A 97 13.47 -7.74 13.12
CA ILE A 97 12.84 -6.53 13.64
C ILE A 97 13.12 -5.32 12.74
N ASN A 98 14.38 -5.13 12.35
CA ASN A 98 14.78 -3.98 11.54
C ASN A 98 14.17 -4.04 10.14
N ARG A 99 14.22 -5.19 9.47
CA ARG A 99 13.82 -5.33 8.06
C ARG A 99 12.40 -5.86 7.88
N LYS A 100 12.06 -7.02 8.48
CA LYS A 100 10.75 -7.67 8.26
C LYS A 100 9.63 -6.92 8.97
N LEU A 101 9.82 -6.57 10.25
CA LEU A 101 8.83 -5.78 11.00
C LEU A 101 8.87 -4.29 10.67
N GLY A 102 10.00 -3.85 10.13
CA GLY A 102 10.08 -2.59 9.42
C GLY A 102 10.56 -1.39 10.18
N LEU A 103 11.25 -1.60 11.29
CA LEU A 103 11.79 -0.50 12.08
C LEU A 103 12.70 0.41 11.24
N GLU A 104 13.48 -0.15 10.31
CA GLU A 104 14.38 0.62 9.44
C GLU A 104 13.66 1.54 8.45
N TYR A 105 12.64 1.04 7.75
CA TYR A 105 11.94 1.89 6.76
C TYR A 105 11.07 2.93 7.44
N ARG A 106 10.42 2.57 8.56
CA ARG A 106 9.60 3.51 9.35
C ARG A 106 10.44 4.64 9.92
N GLU A 107 11.63 4.33 10.42
CA GLU A 107 12.59 5.34 10.88
C GLU A 107 13.03 6.25 9.74
N ARG A 108 13.36 5.68 8.57
CA ARG A 108 13.73 6.49 7.40
C ARG A 108 12.58 7.38 6.91
N ASP A 109 11.35 6.89 7.01
CA ASP A 109 10.14 7.63 6.62
C ASP A 109 9.87 8.83 7.53
N LEU A 110 10.30 8.82 8.80
CA LEU A 110 10.19 9.98 9.69
C LEU A 110 11.01 11.18 9.19
N TRP A 111 12.17 10.91 8.59
CA TRP A 111 13.07 11.95 8.08
C TRP A 111 12.76 12.39 6.67
N LYS A 112 11.89 11.65 5.96
CA LYS A 112 11.33 12.14 4.69
C LYS A 112 10.50 13.35 5.04
N GLN A 113 10.84 14.49 4.42
CA GLN A 113 10.28 15.78 4.82
C GLN A 113 8.77 15.68 5.03
N PRO A 114 8.25 16.23 6.14
CA PRO A 114 6.82 16.29 6.33
C PRO A 114 6.25 16.97 5.10
N LYS A 115 5.23 16.35 4.48
CA LYS A 115 4.30 17.13 3.64
C LYS A 115 4.01 18.39 4.44
N PRO A 116 4.12 19.60 3.85
CA PRO A 116 3.95 20.84 4.59
C PRO A 116 2.69 20.69 5.45
N LYS A 117 2.84 20.87 6.77
CA LYS A 117 1.72 20.69 7.70
C LYS A 117 0.56 21.51 7.13
N PRO A 118 -0.63 20.91 6.98
CA PRO A 118 -1.77 21.66 6.46
C PRO A 118 -1.95 22.89 7.34
N LEU A 119 -1.98 24.07 6.71
CA LEU A 119 -2.21 25.32 7.40
C LEU A 119 -3.62 25.27 7.99
N SER A 120 -3.78 25.72 9.23
CA SER A 120 -5.12 25.79 9.81
C SER A 120 -5.96 26.79 9.01
N LEU A 121 -7.20 26.41 8.71
CA LEU A 121 -8.15 27.30 8.03
C LEU A 121 -8.55 28.49 8.91
N ASP A 122 -8.35 28.38 10.22
CA ASP A 122 -8.64 29.44 11.20
C ASP A 122 -7.52 30.50 11.29
N VAL A 123 -6.44 30.35 10.50
CA VAL A 123 -5.38 31.37 10.46
C VAL A 123 -5.95 32.64 9.81
N LEU A 124 -5.79 33.76 10.50
CA LEU A 124 -6.18 35.07 9.97
C LEU A 124 -5.35 35.40 8.72
N PHE A 125 -6.03 35.75 7.64
CA PHE A 125 -5.40 35.93 6.33
C PHE A 125 -4.95 37.38 6.06
N ASN A 126 -5.45 38.37 6.80
CA ASN A 126 -5.01 39.78 6.77
C ASN A 126 -5.20 40.46 8.14
N SER A 127 -4.27 41.34 8.55
CA SER A 127 -4.40 42.16 9.76
C SER A 127 -5.04 43.53 9.54
N ASP A 128 -5.17 43.95 8.28
CA ASP A 128 -5.54 45.32 7.93
C ASP A 128 -6.93 45.35 7.28
N ASN A 129 -7.82 46.14 7.87
CA ASN A 129 -9.24 46.39 7.58
C ASN A 129 -10.23 45.41 8.22
N ASP A 130 -10.83 45.83 9.35
CA ASP A 130 -12.20 45.65 9.89
C ASP A 130 -13.00 44.34 9.68
N SER A 131 -12.43 43.32 9.04
CA SER A 131 -13.05 42.05 8.67
C SER A 131 -12.05 40.95 9.02
N LYS A 132 -12.29 40.25 10.14
CA LYS A 132 -11.47 39.11 10.58
C LYS A 132 -11.73 37.89 9.67
N ASN A 133 -11.25 37.94 8.44
CA ASN A 133 -11.41 36.83 7.51
C ASN A 133 -10.35 35.76 7.80
N THR A 134 -10.82 34.53 7.95
CA THR A 134 -9.98 33.35 8.13
C THR A 134 -9.53 32.81 6.78
N LEU A 135 -8.45 32.04 6.74
CA LEU A 135 -7.97 31.40 5.51
C LEU A 135 -9.07 30.53 4.86
N GLY A 136 -9.93 29.92 5.66
CA GLY A 136 -11.10 29.16 5.20
C GLY A 136 -12.08 29.99 4.38
N ASP A 137 -12.28 31.26 4.73
CA ASP A 137 -13.21 32.17 4.05
C ASP A 137 -12.72 32.59 2.65
N SER A 138 -11.41 32.49 2.40
CA SER A 138 -10.78 32.81 1.11
C SER A 138 -10.74 31.63 0.15
N LEU A 139 -11.13 30.43 0.58
CA LEU A 139 -11.16 29.26 -0.30
C LEU A 139 -12.44 29.26 -1.14
N SER A 140 -12.31 29.46 -2.45
CA SER A 140 -13.42 29.29 -3.38
C SER A 140 -13.93 27.84 -3.34
N SER A 141 -15.24 27.66 -3.41
CA SER A 141 -15.84 26.33 -3.55
C SER A 141 -15.28 25.65 -4.80
N SER A 142 -14.87 24.39 -4.67
CA SER A 142 -14.48 23.54 -5.81
C SER A 142 -15.69 23.06 -6.63
N GLU A 143 -16.88 23.58 -6.34
CA GLU A 143 -18.08 23.27 -7.11
C GLU A 143 -17.96 23.96 -8.47
N PRO A 144 -18.14 23.22 -9.58
CA PRO A 144 -18.02 23.80 -10.90
C PRO A 144 -19.09 24.88 -11.06
N ASP A 145 -18.67 26.06 -11.48
CA ASP A 145 -19.56 27.17 -11.83
C ASP A 145 -20.58 26.68 -12.90
N PRO A 146 -21.83 27.17 -12.94
CA PRO A 146 -22.78 26.88 -14.01
C PRO A 146 -22.20 26.83 -15.44
N MET A 147 -21.20 27.67 -15.74
CA MET A 147 -20.48 27.60 -17.02
C MET A 147 -19.61 26.34 -17.16
N GLU A 148 -18.87 25.95 -16.12
CA GLU A 148 -18.09 24.71 -16.09
C GLU A 148 -19.00 23.48 -16.13
N GLN A 149 -20.17 23.53 -15.48
CA GLN A 149 -21.18 22.47 -15.57
C GLN A 149 -21.72 22.31 -17.00
N ALA A 150 -21.98 23.42 -17.70
CA ALA A 150 -22.40 23.38 -19.09
C ALA A 150 -21.33 22.78 -20.02
N ILE A 151 -20.06 23.12 -19.80
CA ILE A 151 -18.93 22.54 -20.55
C ILE A 151 -18.83 21.03 -20.29
N GLN A 152 -18.89 20.59 -19.03
CA GLN A 152 -18.86 19.17 -18.67
C GLN A 152 -20.03 18.39 -19.27
N GLU A 153 -21.22 18.98 -19.30
CA GLU A 153 -22.40 18.39 -19.91
C GLU A 153 -22.24 18.24 -21.43
N GLU A 154 -21.73 19.27 -22.11
CA GLU A 154 -21.45 19.22 -23.55
C GLU A 154 -20.37 18.17 -23.88
N GLU A 155 -19.30 18.09 -23.09
CA GLU A 155 -18.26 17.07 -23.24
C GLU A 155 -18.82 15.67 -23.05
N ARG A 156 -19.66 15.47 -22.03
CA ARG A 156 -20.34 14.20 -21.77
C ARG A 156 -21.21 13.79 -22.95
N GLN A 157 -21.97 14.72 -23.53
CA GLN A 157 -22.80 14.47 -24.70
C GLN A 157 -21.97 14.11 -25.94
N LYS A 158 -20.89 14.85 -26.20
CA LYS A 158 -19.93 14.54 -27.29
C LYS A 158 -19.31 13.16 -27.09
N GLN A 159 -18.95 12.80 -25.86
CA GLN A 159 -18.40 11.50 -25.54
C GLN A 159 -19.42 10.37 -25.75
N GLU A 160 -20.67 10.57 -25.33
CA GLU A 160 -21.75 9.59 -25.54
C GLU A 160 -22.04 9.38 -27.04
N GLN A 161 -22.04 10.44 -27.84
CA GLN A 161 -22.20 10.35 -29.29
C GLN A 161 -21.05 9.55 -29.94
N LYS A 162 -19.81 9.79 -29.52
CA LYS A 162 -18.64 9.01 -29.98
C LYS A 162 -18.80 7.52 -29.65
N PHE A 163 -19.25 7.17 -28.44
CA PHE A 163 -19.50 5.77 -28.09
C PHE A 163 -20.64 5.15 -28.91
N LYS A 164 -21.75 5.86 -29.13
CA LYS A 164 -22.85 5.38 -29.98
C LYS A 164 -22.36 5.02 -31.39
N LYS A 165 -21.50 5.83 -31.99
CA LYS A 165 -20.86 5.51 -33.29
C LYS A 165 -20.00 4.24 -33.22
N LEU A 166 -19.19 4.09 -32.17
CA LEU A 166 -18.34 2.90 -32.00
C LEU A 166 -19.13 1.62 -31.73
N TYR A 167 -20.29 1.71 -31.09
CA TYR A 167 -21.19 0.57 -30.87
C TYR A 167 -21.97 0.16 -32.12
N ALA A 168 -22.16 1.08 -33.08
CA ALA A 168 -22.79 0.77 -34.37
C ALA A 168 -21.87 0.01 -35.33
N LEU A 169 -20.57 -0.10 -35.04
CA LEU A 169 -19.63 -0.89 -35.82
C LEU A 169 -19.90 -2.39 -35.59
N PRO A 170 -20.21 -3.18 -36.64
CA PRO A 170 -20.51 -4.61 -36.50
C PRO A 170 -19.26 -5.47 -36.24
N ASP A 171 -18.09 -4.86 -36.06
CA ASP A 171 -16.82 -5.55 -35.90
C ASP A 171 -16.64 -6.09 -34.46
N HIS A 172 -16.55 -7.41 -34.36
CA HIS A 172 -16.16 -8.14 -33.16
C HIS A 172 -15.23 -9.31 -33.53
N PRO A 173 -14.42 -9.83 -32.59
CA PRO A 173 -13.69 -11.05 -32.84
C PRO A 173 -14.65 -12.22 -33.16
N PRO A 174 -14.32 -13.11 -34.12
CA PRO A 174 -15.19 -14.23 -34.49
C PRO A 174 -15.54 -15.17 -33.33
N LYS A 175 -14.61 -15.32 -32.38
CA LYS A 175 -14.77 -16.17 -31.20
C LYS A 175 -15.46 -15.49 -30.02
N TYR A 176 -15.61 -14.16 -30.05
CA TYR A 176 -16.09 -13.36 -28.92
C TYR A 176 -16.99 -12.21 -29.40
N PRO A 177 -18.27 -12.48 -29.72
CA PRO A 177 -19.21 -11.45 -30.17
C PRO A 177 -19.48 -10.36 -29.12
N GLN A 178 -19.27 -10.66 -27.84
CA GLN A 178 -19.37 -9.70 -26.75
C GLN A 178 -18.26 -8.63 -26.76
N CYS A 179 -17.14 -8.89 -27.44
CA CYS A 179 -15.98 -8.02 -27.50
C CYS A 179 -16.11 -7.00 -28.64
N THR A 180 -17.15 -6.17 -28.62
CA THR A 180 -17.32 -5.11 -29.62
C THR A 180 -16.31 -3.97 -29.39
N ILE A 181 -16.01 -3.23 -30.47
CA ILE A 181 -15.13 -2.05 -30.40
C ILE A 181 -15.63 -1.04 -29.36
N GLY A 182 -16.93 -0.72 -29.37
CA GLY A 182 -17.55 0.18 -28.40
C GLY A 182 -17.40 -0.30 -26.95
N ALA A 183 -17.59 -1.61 -26.71
CA ALA A 183 -17.51 -2.18 -25.37
C ALA A 183 -16.09 -2.17 -24.78
N ILE A 184 -15.07 -2.33 -25.62
CA ILE A 184 -13.66 -2.23 -25.20
C ILE A 184 -13.26 -0.76 -24.98
N ALA A 185 -13.65 0.14 -25.91
CA ALA A 185 -13.33 1.55 -25.82
C ALA A 185 -13.90 2.21 -24.54
N GLN A 186 -15.12 1.85 -24.15
CA GLN A 186 -15.76 2.36 -22.93
C GLN A 186 -15.05 1.91 -21.65
N ARG A 187 -14.45 0.73 -21.63
CA ARG A 187 -13.69 0.25 -20.46
C ARG A 187 -12.32 0.90 -20.37
N LEU A 188 -11.68 1.13 -21.52
CA LEU A 188 -10.43 1.88 -21.59
C LEU A 188 -10.62 3.33 -21.12
N SER A 189 -11.74 3.98 -21.45
CA SER A 189 -12.04 5.34 -20.97
C SER A 189 -12.31 5.42 -19.46
N ARG A 190 -12.57 4.29 -18.80
CA ARG A 190 -12.72 4.17 -17.34
C ARG A 190 -11.41 3.82 -16.63
N ASN A 191 -10.28 3.88 -17.35
CA ASN A 191 -8.96 3.48 -16.86
C ASN A 191 -8.83 1.99 -16.49
N ASN A 192 -9.68 1.10 -17.04
CA ASN A 192 -9.51 -0.33 -16.84
C ASN A 192 -8.27 -0.82 -17.60
N THR A 193 -7.48 -1.67 -16.95
CA THR A 193 -6.34 -2.34 -17.58
C THR A 193 -6.80 -3.41 -18.56
N TRP A 194 -6.00 -3.71 -19.59
CA TRP A 194 -6.29 -4.79 -20.54
C TRP A 194 -6.55 -6.15 -19.86
N LYS A 195 -5.89 -6.42 -18.73
CA LYS A 195 -6.11 -7.64 -17.94
C LYS A 195 -7.51 -7.69 -17.33
N GLN A 196 -7.99 -6.56 -16.80
CA GLN A 196 -9.36 -6.45 -16.26
C GLN A 196 -10.39 -6.60 -17.37
N ILE A 197 -10.18 -5.93 -18.51
CA ILE A 197 -11.06 -6.04 -19.69
C ILE A 197 -11.13 -7.49 -20.17
N GLN A 198 -9.99 -8.19 -20.25
CA GLN A 198 -9.94 -9.58 -20.66
C GLN A 198 -10.68 -10.52 -19.70
N ALA A 199 -10.55 -10.28 -18.39
CA ALA A 199 -11.25 -11.03 -17.36
C ALA A 199 -12.77 -10.82 -17.42
N GLU A 200 -13.22 -9.57 -17.61
CA GLU A 200 -14.65 -9.23 -17.74
C GLU A 200 -15.30 -9.90 -18.96
N PHE A 201 -14.58 -10.03 -20.07
CA PHE A 201 -15.09 -10.70 -21.28
C PHE A 201 -14.87 -12.21 -21.29
N ALA A 202 -14.33 -12.78 -20.21
CA ALA A 202 -13.96 -14.19 -20.09
C ALA A 202 -13.05 -14.68 -21.22
N THR A 203 -12.18 -13.80 -21.73
CA THR A 203 -11.20 -14.19 -22.75
C THR A 203 -10.01 -14.90 -22.09
N PRO A 204 -9.50 -16.00 -22.67
CA PRO A 204 -8.46 -16.80 -22.04
C PRO A 204 -7.14 -16.02 -21.94
N PRO A 205 -6.36 -16.25 -20.86
CA PRO A 205 -5.05 -15.65 -20.70
C PRO A 205 -4.14 -16.06 -21.87
N GLY A 206 -3.68 -15.08 -22.63
CA GLY A 206 -2.91 -15.29 -23.87
C GLY A 206 -3.64 -14.88 -25.16
N TYR A 207 -4.97 -14.67 -25.12
CA TYR A 207 -5.69 -14.09 -26.24
C TYR A 207 -5.29 -12.63 -26.44
N GLN A 208 -4.78 -12.28 -27.63
CA GLN A 208 -4.29 -10.94 -27.93
C GLN A 208 -5.44 -9.96 -28.26
N LEU A 209 -6.39 -9.80 -27.33
CA LEU A 209 -7.52 -8.85 -27.43
C LEU A 209 -7.02 -7.44 -27.76
N ARG A 210 -5.93 -7.03 -27.10
CA ARG A 210 -5.21 -5.79 -27.36
C ARG A 210 -4.83 -5.66 -28.84
N ASN A 211 -4.20 -6.68 -29.42
CA ASN A 211 -3.72 -6.61 -30.80
C ASN A 211 -4.87 -6.61 -31.81
N TRP A 212 -5.97 -7.32 -31.52
CA TRP A 212 -7.17 -7.22 -32.34
C TRP A 212 -7.75 -5.80 -32.31
N PHE A 213 -7.87 -5.19 -31.13
CA PHE A 213 -8.39 -3.82 -30.99
C PHE A 213 -7.52 -2.79 -31.74
N TYR A 214 -6.19 -2.88 -31.63
CA TYR A 214 -5.28 -2.01 -32.38
C TYR A 214 -5.32 -2.23 -33.89
N ARG A 215 -5.65 -3.44 -34.38
CA ARG A 215 -5.89 -3.65 -35.82
C ARG A 215 -7.13 -2.93 -36.33
N GLN A 216 -8.10 -2.65 -35.46
CA GLN A 216 -9.27 -1.84 -35.80
C GLN A 216 -9.04 -0.33 -35.59
N TYR A 217 -7.85 0.09 -35.14
CA TYR A 217 -7.55 1.47 -34.78
C TYR A 217 -7.86 2.47 -35.89
N GLU A 218 -7.51 2.13 -37.13
CA GLU A 218 -7.76 3.01 -38.28
C GLU A 218 -9.26 3.21 -38.56
N LYS A 219 -10.07 2.17 -38.37
CA LYS A 219 -11.54 2.24 -38.50
C LYS A 219 -12.16 3.05 -37.36
N ILE A 220 -11.67 2.83 -36.14
CA ILE A 220 -12.04 3.59 -34.95
C ILE A 220 -11.76 5.08 -35.19
N ARG A 221 -10.56 5.39 -35.70
CA ARG A 221 -10.13 6.76 -35.98
C ARG A 221 -11.05 7.45 -36.98
N ARG A 222 -11.33 6.83 -38.13
CA ARG A 222 -12.25 7.38 -39.15
C ARG A 222 -13.66 7.60 -38.62
N SER A 223 -14.18 6.65 -37.85
CA SER A 223 -15.53 6.75 -37.26
C SER A 223 -15.63 7.87 -36.21
N LEU A 224 -14.50 8.29 -35.64
CA LEU A 224 -14.41 9.37 -34.66
C LEU A 224 -14.06 10.73 -35.29
N GLU A 225 -13.43 10.76 -36.47
CA GLU A 225 -13.08 11.97 -37.24
C GLU A 225 -14.27 12.57 -37.99
N GLU A 226 -15.35 11.82 -38.23
CA GLU A 226 -16.61 12.32 -38.82
C GLU A 226 -17.52 13.05 -37.79
N VAL A 227 -16.94 13.65 -36.73
CA VAL A 227 -17.66 14.41 -35.67
C VAL A 227 -17.18 15.85 -35.68
#